data_AF-A0A350AJ28-F1
#
_entry.id   AF-A0A350AJ28-F1
#
_cell.length_a   1.000
_cell.length_b   1.000
_cell.length_c   1.000
_cell.angle_alpha   90.00
_cell.angle_beta   90.00
_cell.angle_gamma   90.00
#
_symmetry.space_group_name_H-M   'P 1'
#
loop_
_entity.id
_entity.type
_entity.pdbx_description
1 polymer ?
#
loop_
_entity_poly.entity_id
_entity_poly.type
_entity_poly.pdbx_seq_one_letter_code
_entity_poly.pdbx_strand_id
1 'polypeptide(L)' 'DRIELGTYMLAPAICGGEVECLGGKLSLVAAFCEKLDAAGVEVEETPRGLKVRRRGDRVRAVDVVTEPFPGFPTDLQAQM' A
#
# COMPACT_ATOMS: atom_id res chain seq x y z
N ASP A 1 9.51 2.08 -9.80
CA ASP A 1 8.28 2.74 -10.25
C ASP A 1 7.29 2.76 -9.08
N ARG A 2 6.57 3.87 -8.81
CA ARG A 2 5.67 3.95 -7.64
C ARG A 2 4.35 3.18 -7.82
N ILE A 3 3.91 2.97 -9.07
CA ILE A 3 2.69 2.22 -9.38
C ILE A 3 2.95 0.72 -9.26
N GLU A 4 4.09 0.28 -9.76
CA GLU A 4 4.57 -1.10 -9.55
C GLU A 4 4.75 -1.39 -8.05
N LEU A 5 5.38 -0.47 -7.31
CA LEU A 5 5.52 -0.55 -5.86
C LEU A 5 4.15 -0.75 -5.18
N GLY A 6 3.18 0.14 -5.43
CA GLY A 6 1.85 0.03 -4.84
C GLY A 6 1.13 -1.26 -5.22
N THR A 7 1.32 -1.75 -6.46
CA THR A 7 0.76 -3.03 -6.92
C THR A 7 1.30 -4.21 -6.10
N TYR A 8 2.62 -4.28 -5.86
CA TYR A 8 3.18 -5.34 -5.02
C TYR A 8 2.77 -5.23 -3.56
N MET A 9 2.59 -4.01 -3.04
CA MET A 9 2.14 -3.79 -1.66
C MET A 9 0.72 -4.34 -1.38
N LEU A 10 -0.09 -4.59 -2.42
CA LEU A 10 -1.41 -5.22 -2.27
C LEU A 10 -1.36 -6.75 -2.12
N ALA A 11 -0.23 -7.39 -2.45
CA ALA A 11 -0.14 -8.85 -2.39
C ALA A 11 -0.49 -9.42 -1.00
N PRO A 12 0.01 -8.87 0.14
CA PRO A 12 -0.40 -9.32 1.48
C PRO A 12 -1.86 -9.03 1.81
N ALA A 13 -2.44 -7.97 1.25
CA ALA A 13 -3.83 -7.61 1.47
C ALA A 13 -4.76 -8.70 0.90
N ILE A 14 -4.45 -9.16 -0.32
CA ILE A 14 -5.23 -10.14 -1.09
C ILE A 14 -4.93 -11.57 -0.63
N CYS A 15 -3.65 -11.95 -0.58
CA CYS A 15 -3.21 -13.33 -0.38
C CYS A 15 -2.87 -13.66 1.09
N GLY A 16 -2.79 -12.65 1.97
CA GLY A 16 -2.21 -12.80 3.30
C GLY A 16 -0.67 -12.85 3.28
N GLY A 17 -0.07 -12.98 4.46
CA GLY A 17 1.39 -13.00 4.61
C GLY A 17 2.01 -11.60 4.66
N GLU A 18 3.21 -11.48 4.12
CA GLU A 18 4.07 -10.30 4.21
C GLU A 18 4.99 -10.18 2.99
N VAL A 19 5.24 -8.96 2.53
CA VAL A 19 6.24 -8.67 1.50
C VAL A 19 7.15 -7.52 1.94
N GLU A 20 8.39 -7.51 1.43
CA GLU A 20 9.29 -6.37 1.54
C GLU A 20 9.62 -5.85 0.14
N CYS A 21 9.11 -4.66 -0.18
CA CYS A 21 9.32 -3.97 -1.44
C CYS A 21 10.63 -3.17 -1.38
N LEU A 22 11.70 -3.77 -1.89
CA LEU A 22 13.04 -3.19 -1.88
C LEU A 22 13.12 -1.86 -2.66
N GLY A 23 13.87 -0.89 -2.12
CA GLY A 23 14.04 0.45 -2.69
C GLY A 23 12.80 1.35 -2.62
N GLY A 24 11.68 0.84 -2.09
CA GLY A 24 10.47 1.62 -1.86
C GLY A 24 10.69 2.71 -0.80
N LYS A 25 10.02 3.85 -0.97
CA LYS A 25 10.04 4.96 -0.01
C LYS A 25 8.63 5.37 0.33
N LEU A 26 8.35 5.57 1.61
CA LEU A 26 6.99 5.87 2.06
C LEU A 26 6.47 7.18 1.45
N SER A 27 7.35 8.16 1.26
CA SER A 27 7.03 9.46 0.65
C SER A 27 6.52 9.40 -0.79
N LEU A 28 6.77 8.30 -1.53
CA LEU A 28 6.28 8.14 -2.91
C LEU A 28 4.82 7.68 -2.97
N VAL A 29 4.31 7.10 -1.88
CA VAL A 29 3.03 6.38 -1.82
C VAL A 29 2.27 6.68 -0.52
N ALA A 30 2.53 7.82 0.13
CA ALA A 30 1.99 8.13 1.46
C ALA A 30 0.45 8.04 1.52
N ALA A 31 -0.26 8.69 0.58
CA ALA A 31 -1.73 8.63 0.51
C ALA A 31 -2.27 7.20 0.27
N PHE A 32 -1.50 6.36 -0.43
CA PHE A 32 -1.85 4.95 -0.63
C PHE A 32 -1.65 4.14 0.67
N CYS A 33 -0.54 4.37 1.38
CA CYS A 33 -0.29 3.76 2.70
C CYS A 33 -1.38 4.10 3.72
N GLU A 34 -1.90 5.33 3.71
CA GLU A 34 -3.01 5.72 4.60
C GLU A 34 -4.27 4.88 4.35
N LYS A 35 -4.59 4.59 3.07
CA LYS A 35 -5.73 3.74 2.72
C LYS A 35 -5.47 2.28 3.06
N LEU A 36 -4.25 1.78 2.89
CA LEU A 36 -3.86 0.45 3.34
C LEU A 36 -3.99 0.31 4.86
N ASP A 37 -3.54 1.29 5.65
CA ASP A 37 -3.66 1.24 7.10
C ASP A 37 -5.13 1.25 7.55
N ALA A 38 -5.97 2.10 6.94
CA ALA A 38 -7.42 2.09 7.16
C ALA A 38 -8.05 0.73 6.82
N ALA A 39 -7.56 0.05 5.78
CA ALA A 39 -7.98 -1.30 5.39
C ALA A 39 -7.42 -2.40 6.31
N GLY A 40 -6.56 -2.07 7.29
CA GLY A 40 -5.94 -3.03 8.21
C GLY A 40 -4.67 -3.70 7.67
N VAL A 41 -4.00 -3.05 6.72
CA VAL A 41 -2.71 -3.45 6.17
C VAL A 41 -1.64 -2.52 6.73
N GLU A 42 -0.68 -3.08 7.45
CA GLU A 42 0.43 -2.33 8.03
C GLU A 42 1.53 -2.12 6.98
N VAL A 43 2.05 -0.90 6.92
CA VAL A 43 3.23 -0.52 6.13
C VAL A 43 4.28 0.06 7.06
N GLU A 44 5.47 -0.54 7.07
CA GLU A 44 6.62 -0.10 7.87
C GLU A 44 7.79 0.22 6.94
N GLU A 45 8.44 1.38 7.14
CA GLU A 45 9.66 1.72 6.42
C GLU A 45 10.86 1.05 7.08
N THR A 46 11.67 0.38 6.26
CA THR A 46 12.85 -0.38 6.67
C THR A 46 14.10 0.21 6.02
N PRO A 47 15.32 -0.16 6.46
CA PRO A 47 16.55 0.27 5.81
C PRO A 47 16.66 -0.10 4.32
N ARG A 48 15.91 -1.12 3.86
CA ARG A 48 15.98 -1.62 2.48
C ARG A 48 14.79 -1.21 1.62
N GLY A 49 13.70 -0.73 2.20
CA GLY A 49 12.46 -0.44 1.47
C GLY A 49 11.22 -0.44 2.37
N LEU A 50 10.08 -0.87 1.83
CA LEU A 50 8.81 -0.91 2.56
C LEU A 50 8.39 -2.34 2.87
N LYS A 51 8.09 -2.60 4.13
CA LYS A 51 7.58 -3.87 4.61
C LYS A 51 6.06 -3.77 4.77
N VAL A 52 5.31 -4.67 4.14
CA VAL A 52 3.85 -4.64 4.12
C VAL A 52 3.28 -5.97 4.57
N ARG A 53 2.34 -5.94 5.51
CA ARG A 53 1.66 -7.14 6.03
C ARG A 53 0.22 -6.85 6.43
N ARG A 54 -0.64 -7.86 6.34
CA ARG A 54 -2.02 -7.75 6.86
C ARG A 54 -2.02 -7.93 8.37
N ARG A 55 -2.70 -7.07 9.13
CA ARG A 55 -2.74 -7.14 10.60
C ARG A 55 -3.57 -8.31 11.16
N GLY A 56 -4.46 -8.90 10.36
CA GLY A 56 -5.33 -10.00 10.78
C GLY A 56 -5.73 -10.90 9.61
N ASP A 57 -6.86 -11.59 9.72
CA ASP A 57 -7.29 -12.57 8.71
C ASP A 57 -8.01 -11.97 7.50
N ARG A 58 -8.45 -10.71 7.60
CA ARG A 58 -9.22 -10.02 6.57
C ARG A 58 -8.97 -8.52 6.58
N VAL A 59 -9.05 -7.92 5.40
CA VAL A 59 -9.03 -6.46 5.22
C VAL A 59 -10.40 -5.85 5.51
N ARG A 60 -10.42 -4.55 5.76
CA ARG A 60 -11.63 -3.74 5.90
C ARG A 60 -11.91 -2.98 4.61
N ALA A 61 -13.20 -2.82 4.28
CA ALA A 61 -13.61 -1.96 3.18
C ALA A 61 -13.23 -0.51 3.49
N VAL A 62 -12.77 0.22 2.47
CA VAL A 62 -12.37 1.62 2.56
C VAL A 62 -12.85 2.39 1.34
N ASP A 63 -13.15 3.67 1.54
CA ASP A 63 -13.45 4.60 0.46
C ASP A 63 -12.18 5.32 0.00
N VAL A 64 -12.04 5.44 -1.31
CA VAL A 64 -10.92 6.11 -1.96
C VAL A 64 -11.45 7.19 -2.89
N VAL A 65 -10.81 8.36 -2.86
CA VAL A 65 -11.02 9.46 -3.81
C VAL A 65 -9.68 9.72 -4.47
N THR A 66 -9.66 9.76 -5.80
CA THR A 66 -8.42 9.97 -6.56
C THR A 66 -8.09 11.46 -6.64
N GLU A 67 -6.81 11.79 -6.54
CA GLU A 67 -6.32 13.16 -6.50
C GLU A 67 -4.92 13.26 -7.16
N PRO A 68 -4.54 14.43 -7.71
CA PRO A 68 -3.16 14.67 -8.14
C PRO A 68 -2.16 14.45 -7.00
N PHE A 69 -0.94 14.02 -7.35
CA PHE A 69 0.14 13.84 -6.37
C PHE A 69 0.33 15.11 -5.50
N PRO A 70 0.43 14.99 -4.16
CA PRO A 70 0.68 13.78 -3.35
C PRO A 70 -0.55 12.96 -2.93
N GLY A 71 -1.75 13.28 -3.42
CA GLY A 71 -2.98 12.52 -3.15
C GLY A 71 -3.02 11.12 -3.78
N PHE A 72 -4.14 10.42 -3.62
CA PHE A 72 -4.26 9.02 -4.05
C PHE A 72 -4.20 8.91 -5.58
N PRO A 73 -3.23 8.16 -6.15
CA PRO A 73 -3.05 8.12 -7.59
C PRO A 73 -4.14 7.28 -8.26
N THR A 74 -4.77 7.83 -9.31
CA THR A 74 -5.76 7.12 -10.14
C THR A 74 -5.21 5.80 -10.68
N ASP A 75 -3.92 5.72 -10.97
CA ASP A 75 -3.25 4.51 -11.47
C ASP A 75 -3.21 3.35 -10.47
N LEU A 76 -3.48 3.56 -9.17
CA LEU A 76 -3.61 2.50 -8.16
C LEU A 76 -5.07 2.17 -7.80
N GLN A 77 -6.03 2.96 -8.29
CA GLN A 77 -7.44 2.77 -7.96
C GLN A 77 -7.97 1.44 -8.53
N ALA A 78 -7.52 1.03 -9.70
CA ALA A 78 -8.00 -0.19 -10.36
C ALA A 78 -7.50 -1.48 -9.68
N GLN A 79 -6.38 -1.41 -8.97
CA GLN A 79 -5.72 -2.53 -8.31
C GLN A 79 -6.21 -2.71 -6.87
N MET A 80 -6.75 -1.66 -6.26
CA MET A 80 -7.13 -1.60 -4.85
C MET A 80 -8.54 -2.13 -4.57
#